data_AF-A0A962M758-F1
#
_entry.id   AF-A0A962M758-F1
#
_cell.length_a   1.000
_cell.length_b   1.000
_cell.length_c   1.000
_cell.angle_alpha   90.00
_cell.angle_beta   90.00
_cell.angle_gamma   90.00
#
_symmetry.space_group_name_H-M   'P 1'
#
loop_
_entity.id
_entity.type
_entity.pdbx_description
1 polymer ?
#
loop_
_entity_poly.entity_id
_entity_poly.type
_entity_poly.pdbx_seq_one_letter_code
_entity_poly.pdbx_strand_id
1 'polypeptide(L)'
;MPNCFQILKDGSPVSLNKLDEDICKDVLHVEPHPKFYGGENQINWFDSIGFQIAMGKELGTEELRKEVIDYEMPQLVKILDYLEERYTSTSFYMAK
;
A
#
# COMPACT_ATOMS: atom_id res chain seq x y z
N MET A 1 7.03 11.95 5.30
CA MET A 1 7.14 12.40 3.89
C MET A 1 5.79 12.93 3.44
N PRO A 2 5.71 13.88 2.48
CA PRO A 2 4.45 14.17 1.82
C PRO A 2 3.88 12.89 1.20
N ASN A 3 2.57 12.66 1.31
CA ASN A 3 1.93 11.57 0.56
C ASN A 3 1.94 11.97 -0.91
N CYS A 4 2.76 11.31 -1.69
CA CYS A 4 2.93 11.56 -3.12
C CYS A 4 2.05 10.65 -4.00
N PHE A 5 1.10 9.97 -3.37
CA PHE A 5 0.10 9.13 -4.00
C PHE A 5 -1.23 9.21 -3.26
N GLN A 6 -2.29 8.77 -3.93
CA GLN A 6 -3.62 8.62 -3.38
C GLN A 6 -4.12 7.21 -3.66
N ILE A 7 -4.68 6.56 -2.64
CA ILE A 7 -5.48 5.35 -2.82
C ILE A 7 -6.95 5.76 -2.88
N LEU A 8 -7.67 5.19 -3.84
CA LEU A 8 -9.06 5.48 -4.14
C LEU A 8 -9.90 4.21 -3.97
N LYS A 9 -11.05 4.33 -3.32
CA LYS A 9 -12.10 3.31 -3.30
C LYS A 9 -13.31 3.88 -4.01
N ASP A 10 -13.75 3.23 -5.08
CA ASP A 10 -14.86 3.71 -5.92
C ASP A 10 -14.68 5.17 -6.37
N GLY A 11 -13.43 5.55 -6.71
CA GLY A 11 -13.05 6.91 -7.13
C GLY A 11 -12.90 7.93 -6.00
N SER A 12 -13.14 7.54 -4.74
CA SER A 12 -13.05 8.44 -3.57
C SER A 12 -11.75 8.23 -2.78
N PRO A 13 -11.05 9.32 -2.39
CA PRO A 13 -9.89 9.28 -1.51
C PRO A 13 -10.10 8.48 -0.22
N VAL A 14 -9.19 7.54 0.05
CA VAL A 14 -9.17 6.78 1.31
C VAL A 14 -8.15 7.39 2.26
N SER A 15 -8.49 7.44 3.55
CA SER A 15 -7.53 7.79 4.61
C SER A 15 -6.50 6.67 4.75
N LEU A 16 -5.22 6.99 4.55
CA LEU A 16 -4.14 6.01 4.65
C LEU A 16 -4.03 5.42 6.07
N ASN A 17 -4.31 6.21 7.11
CA ASN A 17 -4.37 5.69 8.49
C ASN A 17 -5.48 4.65 8.65
N LYS A 18 -6.66 4.88 8.06
CA LYS A 18 -7.77 3.92 8.13
C LYS A 18 -7.44 2.66 7.33
N LEU A 19 -6.86 2.83 6.15
CA LEU A 19 -6.43 1.72 5.31
C LEU A 19 -5.37 0.87 6.02
N ASP A 20 -4.44 1.49 6.75
CA ASP A 20 -3.45 0.79 7.56
C ASP A 20 -4.07 -0.04 8.67
N GLU A 21 -5.05 0.52 9.40
CA GLU A 21 -5.82 -0.25 10.39
C GLU A 21 -6.51 -1.46 9.78
N ASP A 22 -7.14 -1.28 8.62
CA ASP A 22 -7.87 -2.32 7.91
C ASP A 22 -6.89 -3.41 7.43
N ILE A 23 -5.75 -3.04 6.86
CA ILE A 23 -4.68 -3.98 6.47
C ILE A 23 -4.17 -4.76 7.68
N CYS A 24 -3.86 -4.09 8.78
CA CYS A 24 -3.35 -4.73 9.99
C CYS A 24 -4.34 -5.77 10.54
N LYS A 25 -5.63 -5.42 10.59
CA LYS A 25 -6.67 -6.29 11.16
C LYS A 25 -7.11 -7.41 10.22
N ASP A 26 -7.40 -7.06 8.96
CA ASP A 26 -8.09 -7.94 8.02
C ASP A 26 -7.13 -8.78 7.18
N VAL A 27 -5.89 -8.32 6.97
CA VAL A 27 -4.89 -9.01 6.11
C VAL A 27 -3.78 -9.64 6.95
N LEU A 28 -3.24 -8.89 7.90
CA LEU A 28 -2.08 -9.32 8.69
C LEU A 28 -2.46 -9.96 10.03
N HIS A 29 -3.68 -9.72 10.52
CA HIS A 29 -4.18 -10.17 11.82
C HIS A 29 -3.26 -9.77 12.99
N VAL A 30 -2.83 -8.51 12.99
CA VAL A 30 -1.97 -7.89 14.01
C VAL A 30 -2.53 -6.53 14.43
N GLU A 31 -2.09 -6.04 15.60
CA GLU A 31 -2.42 -4.69 16.03
C GLU A 31 -1.62 -3.64 15.24
N PRO A 32 -2.26 -2.53 14.80
CA PRO A 32 -1.56 -1.42 14.17
C PRO A 32 -0.50 -0.81 15.10
N HIS A 33 0.66 -0.46 14.55
CA HIS A 33 1.69 0.20 15.33
C HIS A 33 1.26 1.64 15.67
N PRO A 34 1.42 2.12 16.93
CA PRO A 34 0.85 3.40 17.39
C PRO A 34 1.46 4.65 16.75
N LYS A 35 2.50 4.51 15.91
CA LYS A 35 3.28 5.63 15.34
C LYS A 35 3.67 5.45 13.87
N PHE A 36 3.70 4.22 13.38
CA PHE A 36 4.24 3.89 12.05
C PHE A 36 3.22 3.03 11.32
N TYR A 37 3.27 3.07 9.99
CA TYR A 37 2.45 2.18 9.17
C TYR A 37 2.90 0.73 9.33
N GLY A 38 1.95 -0.20 9.30
CA GLY A 38 2.16 -1.60 9.57
C GLY A 38 1.92 -1.97 11.04
N GLY A 39 1.73 -3.28 11.27
CA GLY A 39 1.41 -3.78 12.60
C GLY A 39 2.62 -4.19 13.45
N GLU A 40 2.34 -4.85 14.57
CA GLU A 40 3.34 -5.48 15.44
C GLU A 40 4.29 -6.36 14.58
N ASN A 41 5.59 -6.07 14.61
CA ASN A 41 6.68 -6.52 13.69
C ASN A 41 7.05 -5.61 12.49
N GLN A 42 6.51 -4.39 12.39
CA GLN A 42 6.95 -3.35 11.45
C GLN A 42 6.91 -3.75 9.96
N ILE A 43 5.83 -4.40 9.52
CA ILE A 43 5.61 -4.61 8.07
C ILE A 43 5.13 -3.30 7.45
N ASN A 44 6.10 -2.43 7.16
CA ASN A 44 5.85 -1.08 6.68
C ASN A 44 5.51 -1.09 5.18
N TRP A 45 4.28 -1.48 4.87
CA TRP A 45 3.77 -1.52 3.50
C TRP A 45 3.78 -0.14 2.84
N PHE A 46 3.69 0.94 3.64
CA PHE A 46 3.68 2.30 3.13
C PHE A 46 5.03 2.66 2.49
N ASP A 47 6.14 2.34 3.15
CA ASP A 47 7.49 2.59 2.60
C ASP A 47 7.91 1.57 1.53
N SER A 48 7.18 0.46 1.38
CA SER A 48 7.38 -0.50 0.29
C SER A 48 6.42 -0.22 -0.87
N ILE A 49 5.17 -0.69 -0.76
CA ILE A 49 4.15 -0.56 -1.81
C ILE A 49 3.82 0.92 -2.05
N GLY A 50 3.59 1.69 -0.99
CA GLY A 50 3.26 3.12 -1.11
C GLY A 50 4.37 3.93 -1.79
N PHE A 51 5.63 3.62 -1.51
CA PHE A 51 6.77 4.21 -2.20
C PHE A 51 6.77 3.90 -3.70
N GLN A 52 6.52 2.64 -4.08
CA GLN A 52 6.46 2.25 -5.49
C GLN A 52 5.31 2.95 -6.23
N ILE A 53 4.15 3.10 -5.57
CA ILE A 53 3.02 3.87 -6.11
C ILE A 53 3.41 5.35 -6.25
N ALA A 54 4.07 5.94 -5.26
CA ALA A 54 4.57 7.31 -5.34
C ALA A 54 5.55 7.53 -6.50
N MET A 55 6.30 6.49 -6.88
CA MET A 55 7.20 6.45 -8.04
C MET A 55 6.48 6.26 -9.38
N GLY A 56 5.15 6.15 -9.39
CA GLY A 56 4.34 6.04 -10.61
C GLY A 56 3.89 4.61 -10.96
N LYS A 57 4.19 3.61 -10.13
CA LYS A 57 3.76 2.22 -10.38
C LYS A 57 2.37 2.00 -9.78
N GLU A 58 1.34 2.06 -10.61
CA GLU A 58 -0.05 1.97 -10.16
C GLU A 58 -0.43 0.55 -9.68
N LEU A 59 -1.41 0.46 -8.79
CA LEU A 59 -2.03 -0.80 -8.39
C LEU A 59 -2.57 -1.56 -9.61
N GLY A 60 -2.32 -2.87 -9.66
CA GLY A 60 -2.75 -3.74 -10.76
C GLY A 60 -1.78 -3.78 -11.94
N THR A 61 -0.66 -3.07 -11.88
CA THR A 61 0.40 -3.14 -12.89
C THR A 61 1.38 -4.29 -12.62
N GLU A 62 1.85 -4.92 -13.69
CA GLU A 62 2.91 -5.94 -13.60
C GLU A 62 4.22 -5.37 -13.05
N GLU A 63 4.52 -4.09 -13.30
CA GLU A 63 5.70 -3.45 -12.74
C GLU A 63 5.65 -3.36 -11.20
N LEU A 64 4.52 -2.93 -10.63
CA LEU A 64 4.37 -2.88 -9.17
C LEU A 64 4.48 -4.29 -8.57
N ARG A 65 3.79 -5.27 -9.17
CA ARG A 65 3.77 -6.64 -8.66
C ARG A 65 5.16 -7.27 -8.62
N LYS A 66 5.99 -7.06 -9.64
CA LYS A 66 7.38 -7.54 -9.65
C LYS A 66 8.21 -6.94 -8.52
N GLU A 67 8.15 -5.62 -8.34
CA GLU A 67 8.88 -4.93 -7.27
C GLU A 67 8.47 -5.42 -5.88
N VAL A 68 7.18 -5.69 -5.69
CA VAL A 68 6.68 -6.20 -4.42
C VAL A 68 7.15 -7.62 -4.13
N ILE A 69 7.20 -8.49 -5.16
CA ILE A 69 7.73 -9.85 -5.05
C ILE A 69 9.24 -9.84 -4.73
N ASP A 70 9.99 -8.91 -5.34
CA ASP A 70 11.44 -8.78 -5.15
C ASP A 70 11.85 -8.36 -3.73
N TYR A 71 10.93 -7.84 -2.91
CA TYR A 71 11.19 -7.63 -1.48
C TYR A 71 11.29 -8.94 -0.69
N GLU A 72 10.92 -10.09 -1.27
CA GLU A 72 10.93 -11.42 -0.62
C GLU A 72 10.13 -11.47 0.70
N MET A 73 9.10 -10.62 0.83
CA MET A 73 8.23 -10.53 2.00
C MET A 73 6.80 -10.98 1.64
N PRO A 74 6.39 -12.23 1.98
CA PRO A 74 5.07 -12.75 1.63
C PRO A 74 3.90 -11.90 2.12
N GLN A 75 4.08 -11.16 3.20
CA GLN A 75 3.08 -10.27 3.75
C GLN A 75 2.82 -9.07 2.84
N LEU A 76 3.85 -8.51 2.18
CA LEU A 76 3.66 -7.43 1.22
C LEU A 76 2.86 -7.91 0.01
N VAL A 77 3.06 -9.14 -0.44
CA VAL A 77 2.25 -9.74 -1.52
C VAL A 77 0.78 -9.84 -1.12
N LYS A 78 0.48 -10.30 0.11
CA LYS A 78 -0.91 -10.35 0.61
C LYS A 78 -1.56 -8.97 0.70
N ILE A 79 -0.79 -7.96 1.13
CA ILE A 79 -1.27 -6.58 1.19
C ILE A 79 -1.53 -6.06 -0.22
N LEU A 80 -0.63 -6.35 -1.17
CA LEU A 80 -0.81 -5.97 -2.56
C LEU A 80 -2.07 -6.60 -3.15
N ASP A 81 -2.27 -7.92 -2.97
CA ASP A 81 -3.47 -8.62 -3.44
C ASP A 81 -4.75 -7.97 -2.86
N TYR A 82 -4.74 -7.65 -1.55
CA TYR A 82 -5.85 -6.96 -0.90
C TYR A 82 -6.13 -5.58 -1.52
N LEU A 83 -5.08 -4.82 -1.82
CA LEU A 83 -5.17 -3.48 -2.40
C LEU A 83 -5.68 -3.52 -3.83
N GLU A 84 -5.15 -4.41 -4.67
CA GLU A 84 -5.51 -4.53 -6.09
C GLU A 84 -6.94 -5.03 -6.29
N GLU A 85 -7.47 -5.85 -5.37
CA GLU A 85 -8.86 -6.34 -5.45
C GLU A 85 -9.89 -5.23 -5.16
N ARG A 86 -9.52 -4.21 -4.37
CA ARG A 86 -10.50 -3.28 -3.73
C ARG A 86 -10.29 -1.82 -4.06
N TYR A 87 -9.13 -1.44 -4.56
CA TYR A 87 -8.73 -0.05 -4.70
C TYR A 87 -8.05 0.22 -6.03
N THR A 88 -8.04 1.49 -6.40
CA THR A 88 -7.15 2.03 -7.44
C THR A 88 -6.19 3.03 -6.81
N SER A 89 -5.11 3.35 -7.51
CA SER A 89 -4.12 4.32 -7.03
C SER A 89 -3.82 5.35 -8.10
N THR A 90 -3.51 6.58 -7.68
CA THR A 90 -2.88 7.58 -8.54
C THR A 90 -1.61 8.08 -7.88
N SER A 91 -0.56 8.25 -8.67
CA SER A 91 0.63 8.99 -8.26
C SER A 91 0.42 10.48 -8.54
N PHE A 92 1.01 11.36 -7.72
CA PHE A 92 1.01 12.80 -7.99
C PHE A 92 2.18 13.26 -8.88
N TYR A 93 3.12 12.36 -9.14
CA TYR A 93 4.25 12.54 -10.06
C TYR A 93 4.02 11.84 -11.40
N MET A 94 2.78 11.87 -11.92
CA MET A 94 2.57 11.53 -13.33
C MET A 94 3.40 12.49 -14.18
N ALA A 95 4.55 12.00 -14.66
CA ALA A 95 5.27 12.64 -15.75
C ALA A 95 4.30 12.68 -16.94
N LYS A 96 4.05 13.89 -17.44
CA LYS A 96 3.30 14.13 -18.67
C LYS A 96 3.89 13.37 -19.85
#